data_AF-X1VEE8-F1
#
_entry.id   AF-X1VEE8-F1
#
_cell.length_a   1.000
_cell.length_b   1.000
_cell.length_c   1.000
_cell.angle_alpha   90.00
_cell.angle_beta   90.00
_cell.angle_gamma   90.00
#
_symmetry.space_group_name_H-M   'P 1'
#
loop_
_entity.id
_entity.type
_entity.pdbx_description
1 polymer ?
#
loop_
_entity_poly.entity_id
_entity_poly.type
_entity_poly.pdbx_seq_one_letter_code
_entity_poly.pdbx_strand_id
1 'polypeptide(L)'
;MLFLGFAYSICLLTTPAEIEEQVTALSYGHKGEFDYLAYLHASYLFDDIPLETNLETNESPVSPPSTPKYPSEIINAFDMTFTYRFVPDKPVTKISEQVEVKAVLDKPEVGPEEVILVPTTDLTGDFTVSFFMNASDLASSPTTTIKANVYTTVETDTGPVFESFTQSLAIQSKGPLLEVSRDLTNTQRASFG
;
A
#
# COMPACT_ATOMS: atom_id res chain seq x y z
N MET A 1 73.21 -7.21 -55.66
CA MET A 1 71.99 -6.40 -55.85
C MET A 1 71.11 -6.63 -54.62
N LEU A 2 71.22 -5.74 -53.63
CA LEU A 2 70.64 -5.91 -52.29
C LEU A 2 69.23 -5.29 -52.26
N PHE A 3 68.24 -6.03 -51.78
CA PHE A 3 66.85 -5.57 -51.65
C PHE A 3 66.69 -4.64 -50.44
N LEU A 4 66.08 -3.47 -50.66
CA LEU A 4 65.66 -2.52 -49.63
C LEU A 4 64.27 -2.92 -49.14
N GLY A 5 64.15 -3.41 -47.91
CA GLY A 5 62.87 -3.68 -47.26
C GLY A 5 62.41 -2.47 -46.45
N PHE A 6 61.32 -1.82 -46.87
CA PHE A 6 60.63 -0.81 -46.08
C PHE A 6 59.63 -1.49 -45.14
N ALA A 7 59.81 -1.36 -43.83
CA ALA A 7 58.84 -1.80 -42.83
C ALA A 7 57.83 -0.67 -42.57
N TYR A 8 56.57 -0.87 -42.95
CA TYR A 8 55.45 -0.03 -42.53
C TYR A 8 55.04 -0.44 -41.10
N SER A 9 55.28 0.45 -40.13
CA SER A 9 54.64 0.35 -38.81
C SER A 9 53.27 1.01 -38.87
N ILE A 10 52.21 0.22 -38.77
CA ILE A 10 50.84 0.71 -38.58
C ILE A 10 50.64 0.88 -37.08
N CYS A 11 50.60 2.13 -36.59
CA CYS A 11 50.14 2.41 -35.23
C CYS A 11 48.61 2.35 -35.19
N LEU A 12 48.05 1.32 -34.57
CA LEU A 12 46.64 1.27 -34.20
C LEU A 12 46.42 2.22 -33.02
N LEU A 13 45.88 3.41 -33.30
CA LEU A 13 45.36 4.32 -32.27
C LEU A 13 44.06 3.74 -31.74
N THR A 14 44.13 2.96 -30.66
CA THR A 14 42.94 2.57 -29.89
C THR A 14 42.49 3.78 -29.07
N THR A 15 41.39 4.41 -29.45
CA THR A 15 40.72 5.37 -28.56
C THR A 15 40.23 4.62 -27.31
N PRO A 16 40.42 5.16 -26.10
CA PRO A 16 39.87 4.55 -24.90
C PRO A 16 38.36 4.44 -25.07
N ALA A 17 37.83 3.24 -24.83
CA ALA A 17 36.39 3.05 -24.78
C ALA A 17 35.87 3.82 -23.56
N GLU A 18 35.03 4.82 -23.80
CA GLU A 18 34.28 5.50 -22.76
C GLU A 18 33.27 4.48 -22.22
N ILE A 19 33.48 4.05 -20.98
CA ILE A 19 32.57 3.15 -20.27
C ILE A 19 31.59 4.06 -19.54
N GLU A 20 30.38 4.20 -20.09
CA GLU A 20 29.27 4.82 -19.36
C GLU A 20 28.83 3.85 -18.24
N GLU A 21 29.18 4.18 -17.00
CA GLU A 21 28.68 3.47 -15.83
C GLU A 21 27.26 3.98 -15.53
N GLN A 22 26.25 3.15 -15.74
CA GLN A 22 24.88 3.44 -15.29
C GLN A 22 24.84 3.32 -13.76
N VAL A 23 24.86 4.46 -13.07
CA VAL A 23 24.79 4.52 -11.60
C VAL A 23 23.33 4.72 -11.20
N THR A 24 22.77 3.79 -10.42
CA THR A 24 21.42 3.93 -9.85
C THR A 24 21.32 5.22 -9.02
N ALA A 25 20.52 6.16 -9.51
CA ALA A 25 20.26 7.44 -8.88
C ALA A 25 19.42 7.27 -7.60
N LEU A 26 18.40 6.40 -7.62
CA LEU A 26 17.50 6.18 -6.49
C LEU A 26 17.02 4.72 -6.42
N SER A 27 17.00 4.13 -5.22
CA SER A 27 16.41 2.80 -4.96
C SER A 27 15.62 2.90 -3.66
N TYR A 28 14.41 2.34 -3.62
CA TYR A 28 13.47 2.54 -2.51
C TYR A 28 12.38 1.46 -2.46
N GLY A 29 11.64 1.45 -1.36
CA GLY A 29 10.43 0.65 -1.20
C GLY A 29 9.29 1.38 -0.50
N HIS A 30 8.07 1.01 -0.88
CA HIS A 30 6.82 1.40 -0.23
C HIS A 30 6.29 0.22 0.57
N LYS A 31 5.77 0.47 1.78
CA LYS A 31 4.99 -0.49 2.56
C LYS A 31 3.68 0.16 2.97
N GLY A 32 2.56 -0.50 2.69
CA GLY A 32 1.22 -0.10 3.14
C GLY A 32 0.56 -1.21 3.94
N GLU A 33 -0.15 -0.85 5.00
CA GLU A 33 -0.80 -1.79 5.92
C GLU A 33 -2.15 -1.25 6.36
N PHE A 34 -3.19 -2.07 6.25
CA PHE A 34 -4.51 -1.81 6.84
C PHE A 34 -4.62 -2.48 8.21
N ASP A 35 -5.28 -1.81 9.14
CA ASP A 35 -5.75 -2.38 10.40
C ASP A 35 -7.19 -1.90 10.68
N TYR A 36 -7.95 -2.62 11.50
CA TYR A 36 -9.33 -2.28 11.76
C TYR A 36 -9.88 -2.80 13.10
N LEU A 37 -10.89 -2.08 13.62
CA LEU A 37 -11.68 -2.46 14.78
C LEU A 37 -13.17 -2.49 14.41
N ALA A 38 -13.87 -3.57 14.74
CA ALA A 38 -15.30 -3.68 14.48
C ALA A 38 -16.12 -3.31 15.73
N TYR A 39 -17.00 -2.32 15.61
CA TYR A 39 -17.85 -1.86 16.70
C TYR A 39 -19.22 -2.51 16.65
N LEU A 40 -19.72 -2.98 17.80
CA LEU A 40 -21.07 -3.53 17.93
C LEU A 40 -22.13 -2.43 18.08
N HIS A 41 -23.37 -2.72 17.72
CA HIS A 41 -24.51 -1.91 18.12
C HIS A 41 -24.63 -1.88 19.64
N ALA A 42 -24.91 -0.69 20.20
CA ALA A 42 -25.24 -0.55 21.60
C ALA A 42 -26.47 -1.42 21.92
N SER A 43 -26.34 -2.31 22.89
CA SER A 43 -27.42 -3.18 23.35
C SER A 43 -27.40 -3.22 24.86
N TYR A 44 -28.59 -3.11 25.46
CA TYR A 44 -28.82 -3.15 26.92
C TYR A 44 -28.42 -4.50 27.55
N LEU A 45 -28.10 -5.52 26.74
CA LEU A 45 -27.58 -6.81 27.21
C LEU A 45 -26.06 -6.78 27.47
N PHE A 46 -25.37 -5.75 26.97
CA PHE A 46 -23.95 -5.53 27.14
C PHE A 46 -23.78 -4.11 27.73
N ASP A 47 -24.01 -3.97 29.04
CA ASP A 47 -23.60 -2.76 29.80
C ASP A 47 -22.13 -2.45 29.50
N ASP A 48 -21.72 -1.17 29.57
CA ASP A 48 -20.36 -0.65 29.30
C ASP A 48 -19.24 -1.61 29.74
N ILE A 49 -18.92 -2.60 28.91
CA ILE A 49 -17.82 -3.52 29.18
C ILE A 49 -16.58 -2.71 28.80
N PRO A 50 -15.69 -2.39 29.76
CA PRO A 50 -14.40 -1.80 29.41
C PRO A 50 -13.73 -2.76 28.44
N LEU A 51 -13.32 -2.26 27.28
CA LEU A 51 -12.65 -3.04 26.24
C LEU A 51 -11.22 -3.39 26.66
N GLU A 52 -11.05 -4.05 27.80
CA GLU A 52 -9.80 -4.64 28.26
C GLU A 52 -10.03 -6.11 28.59
N THR A 53 -10.38 -6.89 27.56
CA THR A 53 -10.23 -8.34 27.67
C THR A 53 -8.83 -8.71 27.17
N ASN A 54 -7.82 -8.48 28.01
CA ASN A 54 -6.59 -9.26 27.93
C ASN A 54 -6.92 -10.71 28.29
N LEU A 55 -7.35 -11.50 27.29
CA LEU A 55 -7.30 -12.95 27.39
C LEU A 55 -5.84 -13.36 27.18
N GLU A 56 -5.05 -13.34 28.25
CA GLU A 56 -3.84 -14.15 28.34
C GLU A 56 -4.24 -15.64 28.31
N THR A 57 -4.50 -16.16 27.11
CA THR A 57 -4.54 -17.59 26.87
C THR A 57 -3.17 -17.99 26.33
N ASN A 58 -2.34 -18.58 27.19
CA ASN A 58 -1.11 -19.28 26.83
C ASN A 58 -1.43 -20.54 25.99
N GLU A 59 -1.88 -20.36 24.75
CA GLU A 59 -1.95 -21.43 23.76
C GLU A 59 -0.97 -21.12 22.62
N SER A 60 -0.20 -22.14 22.23
CA SER A 60 0.69 -22.06 21.05
C SER A 60 -0.06 -21.51 19.84
N PRO A 61 0.58 -20.71 18.97
CA PRO A 61 -0.11 -20.03 17.87
C PRO A 61 -0.69 -21.05 16.90
N VAL A 62 -1.98 -21.34 17.07
CA VAL A 62 -2.78 -22.02 16.06
C VAL A 62 -2.85 -21.06 14.89
N SER A 63 -2.26 -21.44 13.75
CA SER A 63 -2.39 -20.70 12.50
C SER A 63 -3.86 -20.36 12.26
N PRO A 64 -4.26 -19.07 12.09
CA PRO A 64 -5.68 -18.73 12.00
C PRO A 64 -6.25 -19.38 10.73
N PRO A 65 -7.20 -20.33 10.79
CA PRO A 65 -7.56 -21.11 9.61
C PRO A 65 -8.65 -20.49 8.72
N SER A 66 -9.17 -19.29 9.03
CA SER A 66 -10.26 -18.71 8.23
C SER A 66 -10.23 -17.18 8.14
N THR A 67 -10.72 -16.65 7.02
CA THR A 67 -11.02 -15.22 6.84
C THR A 67 -11.97 -14.76 7.95
N PRO A 68 -11.66 -13.67 8.68
CA PRO A 68 -12.52 -13.14 9.73
C PRO A 68 -13.94 -12.88 9.21
N LYS A 69 -14.95 -13.27 10.00
CA LYS A 69 -16.36 -13.12 9.66
C LYS A 69 -17.08 -12.38 10.76
N TYR A 70 -17.84 -11.36 10.38
CA TYR A 70 -18.56 -10.48 11.29
C TYR A 70 -20.05 -10.48 10.95
N PRO A 71 -20.95 -10.75 11.91
CA PRO A 71 -22.39 -10.68 11.63
C PRO A 71 -22.81 -9.23 11.40
N SER A 72 -23.34 -8.92 10.22
CA SER A 72 -23.69 -7.54 9.82
C SER A 72 -24.81 -6.94 10.66
N GLU A 73 -25.68 -7.76 11.26
CA GLU A 73 -26.82 -7.30 12.06
C GLU A 73 -26.45 -6.73 13.43
N ILE A 74 -25.28 -7.09 13.96
CA ILE A 74 -24.83 -6.65 15.30
C ILE A 74 -23.65 -5.68 15.24
N ILE A 75 -23.01 -5.55 14.08
CA ILE A 75 -21.87 -4.66 13.87
C ILE A 75 -22.42 -3.35 13.32
N ASN A 76 -22.05 -2.24 13.94
CA ASN A 76 -22.42 -0.90 13.53
C ASN A 76 -21.47 -0.37 12.45
N ALA A 77 -20.17 -0.42 12.72
CA ALA A 77 -19.15 0.16 11.87
C ALA A 77 -17.79 -0.50 12.08
N PHE A 78 -16.89 -0.26 11.12
CA PHE A 78 -15.47 -0.57 11.22
C PHE A 78 -14.71 0.74 11.35
N ASP A 79 -13.93 0.89 12.42
CA ASP A 79 -12.78 1.80 12.46
C ASP A 79 -11.69 1.20 11.60
N MET A 80 -11.12 1.97 10.68
CA MET A 80 -10.03 1.48 9.86
C MET A 80 -8.88 2.47 9.90
N THR A 81 -7.68 1.92 9.80
CA THR A 81 -6.46 2.70 9.63
C THR A 81 -5.70 2.20 8.43
N PHE A 82 -5.05 3.12 7.73
CA PHE A 82 -4.05 2.82 6.72
C PHE A 82 -2.74 3.45 7.15
N THR A 83 -1.72 2.62 7.35
CA THR A 83 -0.36 3.04 7.67
C THR A 83 0.54 2.85 6.45
N TYR A 84 1.29 3.89 6.12
CA TYR A 84 2.19 3.92 4.98
C TYR A 84 3.61 4.30 5.42
N ARG A 85 4.59 3.69 4.75
CA ARG A 85 6.02 3.91 4.97
C ARG A 85 6.80 3.94 3.67
N PHE A 86 7.63 4.96 3.51
CA PHE A 86 8.58 5.11 2.40
C PHE A 86 10.00 4.84 2.90
N VAL A 87 10.71 3.90 2.27
CA VAL A 87 12.04 3.44 2.70
C VAL A 87 13.02 3.59 1.54
N PRO A 88 13.73 4.73 1.45
CA PRO A 88 14.76 4.91 0.42
C PRO A 88 16.11 4.32 0.89
N ASP A 89 16.85 3.71 -0.04
CA ASP A 89 18.17 3.12 0.23
C ASP A 89 19.26 4.18 0.43
N LYS A 90 19.03 5.39 -0.09
CA LYS A 90 19.86 6.58 0.10
C LYS A 90 18.99 7.74 0.61
N PRO A 91 19.53 8.70 1.39
CA PRO A 91 18.76 9.85 1.85
C PRO A 91 18.20 10.66 0.68
N VAL A 92 16.91 11.00 0.73
CA VAL A 92 16.25 11.90 -0.21
C VAL A 92 16.17 13.30 0.39
N THR A 93 16.44 14.33 -0.41
CA THR A 93 16.50 15.73 0.06
C THR A 93 15.13 16.40 0.07
N LYS A 94 14.25 16.01 -0.84
CA LYS A 94 12.88 16.53 -0.94
C LYS A 94 11.93 15.45 -1.44
N ILE A 95 10.88 15.23 -0.65
CA ILE A 95 9.80 14.28 -0.91
C ILE A 95 8.47 14.97 -0.62
N SER A 96 7.48 14.69 -1.45
CA SER A 96 6.09 15.13 -1.28
C SER A 96 5.17 13.95 -1.53
N GLU A 97 4.21 13.73 -0.64
CA GLU A 97 3.29 12.61 -0.74
C GLU A 97 1.84 13.09 -0.62
N GLN A 98 0.97 12.48 -1.41
CA GLN A 98 -0.47 12.70 -1.33
C GLN A 98 -1.15 11.36 -1.13
N VAL A 99 -2.02 11.28 -0.13
CA VAL A 99 -2.83 10.10 0.13
C VAL A 99 -4.29 10.37 -0.18
N GLU A 100 -4.94 9.38 -0.76
CA GLU A 100 -6.39 9.32 -0.92
C GLU A 100 -6.87 7.91 -0.57
N VAL A 101 -7.96 7.81 0.19
CA VAL A 101 -8.61 6.53 0.48
C VAL A 101 -10.05 6.55 -0.03
N LYS A 102 -10.39 5.55 -0.85
CA LYS A 102 -11.72 5.38 -1.43
C LYS A 102 -12.23 3.96 -1.19
N ALA A 103 -13.53 3.83 -0.99
CA ALA A 103 -14.24 2.56 -1.13
C ALA A 103 -14.94 2.51 -2.49
N VAL A 104 -14.92 1.34 -3.13
CA VAL A 104 -15.71 1.02 -4.31
C VAL A 104 -16.69 -0.06 -3.91
N LEU A 105 -17.98 0.28 -3.83
CA LEU A 105 -19.07 -0.63 -3.50
C LEU A 105 -19.64 -1.18 -4.81
N ASP A 106 -19.51 -2.48 -5.04
CA ASP A 106 -20.12 -3.13 -6.19
C ASP A 106 -21.64 -3.20 -6.00
N LYS A 107 -22.42 -2.55 -6.87
CA LYS A 107 -23.90 -2.59 -6.83
C LYS A 107 -24.42 -3.25 -8.11
N PRO A 108 -24.91 -4.50 -8.07
CA PRO A 108 -25.25 -5.28 -9.26
C PRO A 108 -26.23 -4.62 -10.25
N GLU A 109 -27.08 -3.70 -9.77
CA GLU A 109 -28.11 -3.03 -10.58
C GLU A 109 -27.74 -1.60 -11.00
N VAL A 110 -26.87 -0.94 -10.24
CA VAL A 110 -26.55 0.50 -10.41
C VAL A 110 -25.14 0.71 -10.97
N GLY A 111 -24.28 -0.30 -10.85
CA GLY A 111 -22.85 -0.19 -11.13
C GLY A 111 -22.04 0.18 -9.87
N PRO A 112 -20.70 0.18 -9.97
CA PRO A 112 -19.85 0.49 -8.82
C PRO A 112 -20.07 1.93 -8.35
N GLU A 113 -20.23 2.11 -7.04
CA GLU A 113 -20.30 3.42 -6.38
C GLU A 113 -18.98 3.70 -5.66
N GLU A 114 -18.40 4.88 -5.92
CA GLU A 114 -17.20 5.35 -5.23
C GLU A 114 -17.57 6.23 -4.03
N VAL A 115 -17.02 5.90 -2.87
CA VAL A 115 -17.16 6.67 -1.63
C VAL A 115 -15.77 7.14 -1.20
N ILE A 116 -15.60 8.45 -1.07
CA ILE A 116 -14.35 9.05 -0.58
C ILE A 116 -14.33 8.92 0.94
N LEU A 117 -13.36 8.16 1.47
CA LEU A 117 -13.18 7.92 2.90
C LEU A 117 -12.17 8.90 3.50
N VAL A 118 -11.09 9.16 2.75
CA VAL A 118 -10.10 10.18 3.05
C VAL A 118 -9.88 10.97 1.76
N PRO A 119 -10.21 12.27 1.71
CA PRO A 119 -9.95 13.11 0.55
C PRO A 119 -8.44 13.24 0.33
N THR A 120 -8.04 13.63 -0.88
CA THR A 120 -6.63 13.90 -1.20
C THR A 120 -6.02 14.84 -0.17
N THR A 121 -5.02 14.34 0.55
CA THR A 121 -4.38 15.05 1.66
C THR A 121 -2.87 14.95 1.48
N ASP A 122 -2.18 16.10 1.56
CA ASP A 122 -0.73 16.14 1.56
C ASP A 122 -0.19 15.65 2.92
N LEU A 123 0.58 14.57 2.90
CA LEU A 123 1.32 14.04 4.04
C LEU A 123 2.78 13.84 3.61
N THR A 124 3.70 13.63 4.54
CA THR A 124 5.10 13.42 4.16
C THR A 124 5.79 12.49 5.15
N GLY A 125 6.51 11.50 4.62
CA GLY A 125 7.18 10.47 5.39
C GLY A 125 6.23 9.36 5.82
N ASP A 126 6.52 8.76 6.97
CA ASP A 126 5.68 7.71 7.53
C ASP A 126 4.42 8.33 8.13
N PHE A 127 3.25 7.86 7.70
CA PHE A 127 1.97 8.38 8.16
C PHE A 127 0.92 7.30 8.36
N THR A 128 -0.09 7.64 9.17
CA THR A 128 -1.29 6.84 9.38
C THR A 128 -2.51 7.72 9.19
N VAL A 129 -3.50 7.23 8.44
CA VAL A 129 -4.81 7.87 8.30
C VAL A 129 -5.90 6.95 8.83
N SER A 130 -6.88 7.53 9.51
CA SER A 130 -8.03 6.81 10.06
C SER A 130 -9.31 7.19 9.32
N PHE A 131 -10.20 6.23 9.14
CA PHE A 131 -11.49 6.42 8.48
C PHE A 131 -12.48 5.35 8.93
N PHE A 132 -13.77 5.59 8.69
CA PHE A 132 -14.85 4.69 9.12
C PHE A 132 -15.63 4.14 7.93
N MET A 133 -16.15 2.92 8.10
CA MET A 133 -17.11 2.31 7.18
C MET A 133 -18.30 1.76 7.96
N ASN A 134 -19.52 2.17 7.61
CA ASN A 134 -20.72 1.59 8.22
C ASN A 134 -20.91 0.16 7.72
N ALA A 135 -21.26 -0.75 8.64
CA ALA A 135 -21.53 -2.14 8.30
C ALA A 135 -22.75 -2.28 7.38
N SER A 136 -23.74 -1.38 7.50
CA SER A 136 -24.91 -1.33 6.61
C SER A 136 -24.53 -1.11 5.15
N ASP A 137 -23.59 -0.19 4.90
CA ASP A 137 -23.13 0.15 3.55
C ASP A 137 -22.37 -1.03 2.96
N LEU A 138 -21.49 -1.66 3.76
CA LEU A 138 -20.77 -2.87 3.39
C LEU A 138 -21.71 -4.05 3.12
N ALA A 139 -22.77 -4.23 3.91
CA ALA A 139 -23.73 -5.31 3.75
C ALA A 139 -24.62 -5.14 2.52
N SER A 140 -24.85 -3.89 2.09
CA SER A 140 -25.65 -3.54 0.91
C SER A 140 -24.97 -3.86 -0.43
N SER A 141 -23.66 -4.16 -0.40
CA SER A 141 -22.85 -4.49 -1.57
C SER A 141 -22.30 -5.92 -1.45
N PRO A 142 -22.37 -6.76 -2.50
CA PRO A 142 -21.75 -8.08 -2.48
C PRO A 142 -20.24 -8.03 -2.24
N THR A 143 -19.57 -7.01 -2.79
CA THR A 143 -18.13 -6.80 -2.63
C THR A 143 -17.83 -5.31 -2.52
N THR A 144 -17.18 -4.93 -1.43
CA THR A 144 -16.57 -3.62 -1.27
C THR A 144 -15.06 -3.74 -1.37
N THR A 145 -14.43 -2.86 -2.16
CA THR A 145 -12.97 -2.75 -2.24
C THR A 145 -12.53 -1.39 -1.73
N ILE A 146 -11.75 -1.36 -0.66
CA ILE A 146 -11.13 -0.14 -0.13
C ILE A 146 -9.74 -0.03 -0.76
N LYS A 147 -9.41 1.15 -1.30
CA LYS A 147 -8.14 1.45 -1.94
C LYS A 147 -7.52 2.66 -1.27
N ALA A 148 -6.32 2.48 -0.74
CA ALA A 148 -5.45 3.56 -0.32
C ALA A 148 -4.41 3.79 -1.42
N ASN A 149 -4.45 4.97 -2.03
CA ASN A 149 -3.50 5.40 -3.06
C ASN A 149 -2.57 6.44 -2.47
N VAL A 150 -1.27 6.24 -2.68
CA VAL A 150 -0.23 7.19 -2.29
C VAL A 150 0.53 7.60 -3.54
N TYR A 151 0.50 8.90 -3.83
CA TYR A 151 1.23 9.51 -4.92
C TYR A 151 2.48 10.18 -4.35
N THR A 152 3.66 9.73 -4.78
CA THR A 152 4.93 10.19 -4.27
C THR A 152 5.68 10.96 -5.35
N THR A 153 6.22 12.12 -5.00
CA THR A 153 7.17 12.85 -5.83
C THR A 153 8.47 12.99 -5.08
N VAL A 154 9.56 12.48 -5.65
CA VAL A 154 10.92 12.55 -5.08
C VAL A 154 11.81 13.38 -5.99
N GLU A 155 12.48 14.39 -5.45
CA GLU A 155 13.49 15.12 -6.22
C GLU A 155 14.82 14.36 -6.20
N THR A 156 15.40 14.14 -7.38
CA THR A 156 16.72 13.53 -7.56
C THR A 156 17.63 14.45 -8.35
N ASP A 157 18.93 14.16 -8.39
CA ASP A 157 19.91 14.96 -9.15
C ASP A 157 19.63 14.98 -10.66
N THR A 158 18.91 13.99 -11.17
CA THR A 158 18.51 13.87 -12.58
C THR A 158 17.12 14.46 -12.87
N GLY A 159 16.39 14.90 -11.84
CA GLY A 159 15.04 15.46 -11.93
C GLY A 159 14.02 14.80 -10.99
N PRO A 160 12.74 15.23 -11.03
CA PRO A 160 11.69 14.64 -10.21
C PRO A 160 11.29 13.25 -10.71
N VAL A 161 11.11 12.33 -9.77
CA VAL A 161 10.57 10.98 -10.00
C VAL A 161 9.16 10.93 -9.42
N PHE A 162 8.19 10.54 -10.24
CA PHE A 162 6.79 10.42 -9.87
C PHE A 162 6.41 8.96 -9.77
N GLU A 163 5.78 8.59 -8.65
CA GLU A 163 5.43 7.21 -8.34
C GLU A 163 4.05 7.13 -7.71
N SER A 164 3.46 5.95 -7.83
CA SER A 164 2.19 5.63 -7.21
C SER A 164 2.24 4.25 -6.55
N PHE A 165 1.76 4.19 -5.31
CA PHE A 165 1.57 2.97 -4.56
C PHE A 165 0.08 2.80 -4.25
N THR A 166 -0.46 1.61 -4.46
CA THR A 166 -1.84 1.27 -4.11
C THR A 166 -1.87 0.05 -3.20
N GLN A 167 -2.57 0.18 -2.07
CA GLN A 167 -2.94 -0.95 -1.22
C GLN A 167 -4.45 -1.12 -1.21
N SER A 168 -4.92 -2.37 -1.33
CA SER A 168 -6.34 -2.69 -1.44
C SER A 168 -6.79 -3.68 -0.37
N LEU A 169 -7.97 -3.45 0.20
CA LEU A 169 -8.64 -4.34 1.14
C LEU A 169 -10.02 -4.72 0.60
N ALA A 170 -10.26 -6.02 0.42
CA ALA A 170 -11.56 -6.53 -0.01
C ALA A 170 -12.43 -6.96 1.18
N ILE A 171 -13.70 -6.61 1.13
CA ILE A 171 -14.73 -7.01 2.09
C ILE A 171 -15.89 -7.61 1.31
N GLN A 172 -16.29 -8.84 1.65
CA GLN A 172 -17.39 -9.55 0.98
C GLN A 172 -18.60 -9.65 1.88
N SER A 173 -19.79 -9.35 1.35
CA SER A 173 -21.06 -9.63 2.00
C SER A 173 -21.57 -11.00 1.57
N LYS A 174 -21.68 -11.93 2.52
CA LYS A 174 -22.20 -13.30 2.31
C LYS A 174 -23.35 -13.57 3.26
N GLY A 175 -24.56 -13.25 2.80
CA GLY A 175 -25.76 -13.36 3.62
C GLY A 175 -25.67 -12.41 4.82
N PRO A 176 -25.78 -12.91 6.07
CA PRO A 176 -25.70 -12.07 7.27
C PRO A 176 -24.24 -11.78 7.71
N LEU A 177 -23.23 -12.17 6.94
CA LEU A 177 -21.83 -12.08 7.33
C LEU A 177 -21.04 -11.15 6.41
N LEU A 178 -20.18 -10.32 7.02
CA LEU A 178 -19.12 -9.58 6.37
C LEU A 178 -17.80 -10.34 6.55
N GLU A 179 -17.14 -10.67 5.44
CA GLU A 179 -15.83 -11.32 5.43
C GLU A 179 -14.75 -10.32 5.02
N VAL A 180 -13.81 -10.01 5.92
CA VAL A 180 -12.72 -9.04 5.66
C VAL A 180 -11.46 -9.79 5.22
N SER A 181 -10.88 -9.42 4.07
CA SER A 181 -9.65 -10.05 3.57
C SER A 181 -8.49 -9.93 4.57
N ARG A 182 -7.58 -10.90 4.53
CA ARG A 182 -6.37 -10.95 5.37
C ARG A 182 -5.14 -10.37 4.68
N ASP A 183 -5.26 -9.97 3.42
CA ASP A 183 -4.19 -9.34 2.67
C ASP A 183 -4.07 -7.86 3.08
N LEU A 184 -3.73 -7.65 4.34
CA LEU A 184 -3.69 -6.35 4.98
C LEU A 184 -2.45 -5.54 4.59
N THR A 185 -1.39 -6.22 4.16
CA THR A 185 -0.08 -5.61 3.88
C THR A 185 0.29 -5.75 2.41
N ASN A 186 0.87 -4.70 1.83
CA ASN A 186 1.54 -4.74 0.54
C ASN A 186 2.88 -4.03 0.60
N THR A 187 3.83 -4.49 -0.19
CA THR A 187 5.17 -3.91 -0.32
C THR A 187 5.57 -3.85 -1.78
N GLN A 188 6.07 -2.69 -2.21
CA GLN A 188 6.55 -2.45 -3.56
C GLN A 188 7.98 -1.93 -3.50
N ARG A 189 8.85 -2.40 -4.39
CA ARG A 189 10.23 -1.90 -4.53
C ARG A 189 10.45 -1.39 -5.94
N ALA A 190 11.25 -0.34 -6.06
CA ALA A 190 11.61 0.25 -7.33
C ALA A 190 13.00 0.88 -7.28
N SER A 191 13.58 1.06 -8.46
CA SER A 191 14.89 1.69 -8.65
C SER A 191 14.90 2.51 -9.92
N PHE A 192 15.53 3.67 -9.86
CA PHE A 192 15.71 4.63 -10.95
C PHE A 192 17.22 4.89 -11.15
N GLY A 193 17.67 4.92 -12.39
CA GLY A 193 19.07 5.07 -12.78
C GLY A 193 19.23 5.84 -14.08
#